data_AF-A0A6P0Z1T1-F1
#
_entry.id   AF-A0A6P0Z1T1-F1
#
_cell.length_a   1.000
_cell.length_b   1.000
_cell.length_c   1.000
_cell.angle_alpha   90.00
_cell.angle_beta   90.00
_cell.angle_gamma   90.00
#
_symmetry.space_group_name_H-M   'P 1'
#
loop_
_entity.id
_entity.type
_entity.pdbx_description
1 polymer ?
#
loop_
_entity_poly.entity_id
_entity_poly.type
_entity_poly.pdbx_seq_one_letter_code
_entity_poly.pdbx_strand_id
1 'polypeptide(L)'
;MVEPIGQNTGQGTGQTNDLQTDYLESAVHRILDANLDRAREGLRIIEEWCRFGMNHTSLTEKCKELRQAIAVWHTPDLRAARDTPGDPGTDITHAQEKQRTSLSHLLQANFCRVEEALRVLEEYGKLYRVDMGEACKQLRYQVYTLESELMGFHRRHKLHQAQLYLVTSPHANLFEVVEAALQGGLKLVQYRAKDDDDLTRFHTGKRLQDLCHQHDALFIVNDRVDLALAVDADGVHLGQQDMPIAIARQLLGPNRIVGRSTTNPDEMARALQEGADYIGVGPVYETPTKPGKAAAGLDYIRHAAHHSTVPWFAIGSVNTDNLKNVIDAGADRVAVVRAIMQAENPTLTAQYCLTQLAHGKMMRSSKP
;
A
#
# COMPACT_ATOMS: atom_id res chain seq x y z
N MET A 1 -90.99 -24.81 9.60
CA MET A 1 -90.14 -24.02 8.69
C MET A 1 -88.94 -23.58 9.50
N VAL A 2 -87.76 -24.02 9.07
CA VAL A 2 -86.53 -24.20 9.86
C VAL A 2 -85.52 -23.09 9.55
N GLU A 3 -84.97 -22.55 10.65
CA GLU A 3 -83.72 -21.80 10.92
C GLU A 3 -83.05 -20.80 9.95
N PRO A 4 -82.48 -19.70 10.50
CA PRO A 4 -81.64 -18.73 9.79
C PRO A 4 -80.15 -19.14 9.71
N ILE A 5 -79.50 -18.67 8.65
CA ILE A 5 -78.12 -18.93 8.27
C ILE A 5 -77.14 -18.26 9.25
N GLY A 6 -76.15 -19.06 9.67
CA GLY A 6 -75.22 -18.76 10.75
C GLY A 6 -74.24 -17.60 10.51
N GLN A 7 -73.82 -17.05 11.65
CA GLN A 7 -72.67 -16.17 11.81
C GLN A 7 -71.39 -16.89 11.33
N ASN A 8 -70.69 -16.31 10.37
CA ASN A 8 -69.30 -16.67 10.10
C ASN A 8 -68.42 -15.62 10.78
N THR A 9 -67.91 -15.98 11.95
CA THR A 9 -66.94 -15.22 12.74
C THR A 9 -65.64 -15.08 11.98
N GLY A 10 -65.20 -13.84 11.77
CA GLY A 10 -63.85 -13.54 11.32
C GLY A 10 -62.81 -14.03 12.33
N GLN A 11 -62.08 -15.08 11.96
CA GLN A 11 -60.82 -15.51 12.58
C GLN A 11 -59.93 -16.04 11.46
N GLY A 12 -58.98 -15.23 10.98
CA GLY A 12 -58.09 -15.66 9.90
C GLY A 12 -56.96 -14.70 9.52
N THR A 13 -56.92 -13.49 10.06
CA THR A 13 -55.92 -12.46 9.67
C THR A 13 -54.77 -12.27 10.67
N GLY A 14 -54.86 -12.85 11.88
CA GLY A 14 -53.82 -12.72 12.92
C GLY A 14 -52.62 -13.66 12.73
N GLN A 15 -52.86 -14.95 12.47
CA GLN A 15 -51.80 -15.97 12.39
C GLN A 15 -50.84 -15.77 11.20
N THR A 16 -51.33 -15.26 10.08
CA THR A 16 -50.50 -15.01 8.88
C THR A 16 -49.54 -13.82 9.06
N ASN A 17 -49.94 -12.80 9.83
CA ASN A 17 -49.08 -11.66 10.15
C ASN A 17 -48.00 -12.02 11.16
N ASP A 18 -48.31 -12.85 12.16
CA ASP A 18 -47.34 -13.30 13.17
C ASP A 18 -46.27 -14.19 12.54
N LEU A 19 -46.66 -15.16 11.69
CA LEU A 19 -45.71 -16.02 10.96
C LEU A 19 -44.79 -15.24 10.01
N GLN A 20 -45.31 -14.20 9.37
CA GLN A 20 -44.51 -13.34 8.49
C GLN A 20 -43.55 -12.45 9.28
N THR A 21 -43.94 -12.01 10.48
CA THR A 21 -43.10 -11.22 11.38
C THR A 21 -41.97 -12.08 11.96
N ASP A 22 -42.27 -13.29 12.44
CA ASP A 22 -41.29 -14.26 12.95
C ASP A 22 -40.27 -14.66 11.88
N TYR A 23 -40.72 -14.86 10.64
CA TYR A 23 -39.83 -15.14 9.52
C TYR A 23 -38.89 -13.97 9.21
N LEU A 24 -39.40 -12.74 9.17
CA LEU A 24 -38.59 -11.55 8.91
C LEU A 24 -37.56 -11.33 10.03
N GLU A 25 -37.95 -11.51 11.28
CA GLU A 25 -37.05 -11.43 12.43
C GLU A 25 -35.96 -12.51 12.37
N SER A 26 -36.33 -13.76 12.06
CA SER A 26 -35.36 -14.84 11.84
C SER A 26 -34.38 -14.54 10.70
N ALA A 27 -34.85 -13.95 9.60
CA ALA A 27 -34.00 -13.59 8.47
C ALA A 27 -33.01 -12.48 8.83
N VAL A 28 -33.46 -11.45 9.57
CA VAL A 28 -32.58 -10.38 10.07
C VAL A 28 -31.50 -10.97 10.97
N HIS A 29 -31.85 -11.87 11.89
CA HIS A 29 -30.86 -12.50 12.77
C HIS A 29 -29.81 -13.31 12.00
N ARG A 30 -30.21 -14.08 10.98
CA ARG A 30 -29.28 -14.81 10.09
C ARG A 30 -28.33 -13.87 9.34
N ILE A 31 -28.86 -12.77 8.80
CA ILE A 31 -28.06 -11.76 8.10
C ILE A 31 -27.02 -11.15 9.04
N LEU A 32 -27.41 -10.81 10.27
CA LEU A 32 -26.50 -10.25 11.27
C LEU A 32 -25.44 -11.27 11.71
N ASP A 33 -25.80 -12.52 12.00
CA ASP A 33 -24.87 -13.60 12.35
C ASP A 33 -23.78 -13.79 11.28
N ALA A 34 -24.20 -13.95 10.02
CA ALA A 34 -23.28 -14.20 8.91
C ALA A 34 -22.29 -13.05 8.69
N ASN A 35 -22.74 -11.79 8.83
CA ASN A 35 -21.87 -10.63 8.60
C ASN A 35 -20.98 -10.29 9.81
N LEU A 36 -21.40 -10.62 11.04
CA LEU A 36 -20.53 -10.55 12.22
C LEU A 36 -19.34 -11.50 12.07
N ASP A 37 -19.58 -12.73 11.62
CA ASP A 37 -18.51 -13.69 11.37
C ASP A 37 -17.62 -13.26 10.20
N ARG A 38 -18.20 -12.87 9.05
CA ARG A 38 -17.42 -12.40 7.88
C ARG A 38 -16.50 -11.23 8.23
N ALA A 39 -16.98 -10.25 8.99
CA ALA A 39 -16.16 -9.12 9.43
C ALA A 39 -15.01 -9.55 10.35
N ARG A 40 -15.27 -10.47 11.30
CA ARG A 40 -14.26 -10.95 12.25
C ARG A 40 -13.22 -11.86 11.62
N GLU A 41 -13.61 -12.67 10.63
CA GLU A 41 -12.73 -13.53 9.85
C GLU A 41 -11.82 -12.72 8.92
N GLY A 42 -12.39 -11.76 8.19
CA GLY A 42 -11.60 -10.88 7.33
C GLY A 42 -10.55 -10.10 8.12
N LEU A 43 -10.92 -9.52 9.27
CA LEU A 43 -9.98 -8.87 10.17
C LEU A 43 -8.95 -9.84 10.76
N ARG A 44 -9.30 -11.12 10.94
CA ARG A 44 -8.34 -12.11 11.44
C ARG A 44 -7.23 -12.36 10.42
N ILE A 45 -7.58 -12.43 9.14
CA ILE A 45 -6.59 -12.59 8.07
C ILE A 45 -5.63 -11.38 8.05
N ILE A 46 -6.16 -10.16 8.20
CA ILE A 46 -5.36 -8.93 8.26
C ILE A 46 -4.47 -8.90 9.52
N GLU A 47 -5.01 -9.28 10.68
CA GLU A 47 -4.27 -9.38 11.96
C GLU A 47 -3.04 -10.28 11.84
N GLU A 48 -3.18 -11.45 11.21
CA GLU A 48 -2.09 -12.42 11.06
C GLU A 48 -0.97 -11.89 10.16
N TRP A 49 -1.31 -11.11 9.12
CA TRP A 49 -0.30 -10.43 8.30
C TRP A 49 0.44 -9.34 9.09
N CYS A 50 -0.28 -8.51 9.84
CA CYS A 50 0.33 -7.50 10.73
C CYS A 50 1.30 -8.15 11.72
N ARG A 51 0.90 -9.30 12.29
CA ARG A 51 1.66 -10.02 13.31
C ARG A 51 2.88 -10.75 12.76
N PHE A 52 2.69 -11.57 11.73
CA PHE A 52 3.73 -12.49 11.25
C PHE A 52 4.43 -12.02 9.99
N GLY A 53 3.70 -11.34 9.09
CA GLY A 53 4.26 -10.78 7.87
C GLY A 53 5.09 -9.52 8.13
N MET A 54 4.57 -8.63 8.98
CA MET A 54 5.18 -7.33 9.26
C MET A 54 5.83 -7.20 10.63
N ASN A 55 5.55 -8.11 11.57
CA ASN A 55 6.00 -8.01 12.97
C ASN A 55 5.63 -6.65 13.60
N HIS A 56 4.45 -6.12 13.26
CA HIS A 56 4.02 -4.77 13.64
C HIS A 56 3.01 -4.80 14.80
N THR A 57 3.47 -4.55 16.02
CA THR A 57 2.67 -4.67 17.26
C THR A 57 1.43 -3.78 17.26
N SER A 58 1.57 -2.48 16.98
CA SER A 58 0.44 -1.53 17.08
C SER A 58 -0.70 -1.86 16.09
N LEU A 59 -0.42 -2.11 14.80
CA LEU A 59 -1.43 -2.58 13.85
C LEU A 59 -2.05 -3.92 14.23
N THR A 60 -1.28 -4.84 14.84
CA THR A 60 -1.81 -6.12 15.35
C THR A 60 -2.82 -5.88 16.46
N GLU A 61 -2.51 -5.00 17.41
CA GLU A 61 -3.40 -4.62 18.51
C GLU A 61 -4.68 -3.97 17.98
N LYS A 62 -4.59 -3.02 17.04
CA LYS A 62 -5.76 -2.40 16.39
C LYS A 62 -6.67 -3.44 15.74
N CYS A 63 -6.12 -4.40 14.98
CA CYS A 63 -6.92 -5.46 14.37
C CYS A 63 -7.65 -6.32 15.42
N LYS A 64 -6.95 -6.65 16.51
CA LYS A 64 -7.51 -7.43 17.63
C LYS A 64 -8.62 -6.67 18.35
N GLU A 65 -8.42 -5.38 18.63
CA GLU A 65 -9.42 -4.50 19.27
C GLU A 65 -10.69 -4.39 18.42
N LEU A 66 -10.56 -4.14 17.11
CA LEU A 66 -11.70 -4.12 16.19
C LEU A 66 -12.46 -5.45 16.18
N ARG A 67 -11.73 -6.58 16.12
CA ARG A 67 -12.33 -7.92 16.21
C ARG A 67 -13.10 -8.14 17.50
N GLN A 68 -12.57 -7.67 18.62
CA GLN A 68 -13.22 -7.78 19.93
C GLN A 68 -14.46 -6.88 20.00
N ALA A 69 -14.37 -5.65 19.50
CA ALA A 69 -15.48 -4.72 19.45
C ALA A 69 -16.65 -5.24 18.59
N ILE A 70 -16.35 -5.90 17.46
CA ILE A 70 -17.38 -6.58 16.65
C ILE A 70 -17.97 -7.79 17.41
N ALA A 71 -17.14 -8.57 18.10
CA ALA A 71 -17.57 -9.78 18.79
C ALA A 71 -18.62 -9.52 19.90
N VAL A 72 -18.60 -8.33 20.52
CA VAL A 72 -19.58 -7.94 21.55
C VAL A 72 -21.01 -7.94 21.00
N TRP A 73 -21.19 -7.64 19.71
CA TRP A 73 -22.51 -7.62 19.06
C TRP A 73 -23.02 -9.01 18.68
N HIS A 74 -22.17 -10.04 18.75
CA HIS A 74 -22.55 -11.39 18.42
C HIS A 74 -23.19 -12.05 19.64
N THR A 75 -24.48 -11.83 19.80
CA THR A 75 -25.26 -12.33 20.94
C THR A 75 -25.64 -13.81 20.76
N PRO A 76 -26.02 -14.52 21.83
CA PRO A 76 -26.45 -15.93 21.74
C PRO A 76 -27.67 -16.16 20.82
N ASP A 77 -28.62 -15.23 20.79
CA ASP A 77 -29.82 -15.28 19.94
C ASP A 77 -29.47 -15.18 18.45
N LEU A 78 -28.56 -14.27 18.07
CA LEU A 78 -28.05 -14.21 16.69
C LEU A 78 -27.36 -15.51 16.29
N ARG A 79 -26.52 -16.07 17.17
CA ARG A 79 -25.87 -17.37 16.92
C ARG A 79 -26.86 -18.52 16.79
N ALA A 80 -27.94 -18.49 17.56
CA ALA A 80 -28.97 -19.51 17.52
C ALA A 80 -29.79 -19.49 16.22
N ALA A 81 -29.84 -18.35 15.52
CA ALA A 81 -30.52 -18.22 14.24
C ALA A 81 -29.74 -18.84 13.06
N ARG A 82 -28.49 -19.27 13.26
CA ARG A 82 -27.64 -19.82 12.22
C ARG A 82 -28.24 -21.09 11.60
N ASP A 83 -28.33 -21.09 10.28
CA ASP A 83 -28.82 -22.23 9.49
C ASP A 83 -28.02 -22.35 8.19
N THR A 84 -26.72 -22.65 8.32
CA THR A 84 -25.82 -22.79 7.17
C THR A 84 -26.31 -23.83 6.14
N PRO A 85 -26.85 -25.02 6.52
CA PRO A 85 -27.38 -25.98 5.55
C PRO A 85 -28.60 -25.47 4.78
N GLY A 86 -29.41 -24.60 5.39
CA GLY A 86 -30.57 -23.97 4.77
C GLY A 86 -30.31 -22.56 4.22
N ASP A 87 -29.08 -22.03 4.28
CA ASP A 87 -28.72 -20.73 3.74
C ASP A 87 -28.67 -20.79 2.20
N PRO A 88 -29.39 -19.91 1.48
CA PRO A 88 -29.30 -19.87 0.04
C PRO A 88 -27.92 -19.37 -0.39
N GLY A 89 -27.36 -20.02 -1.40
CA GLY A 89 -26.15 -19.55 -2.08
C GLY A 89 -24.82 -19.95 -1.44
N THR A 90 -24.80 -20.92 -0.53
CA THR A 90 -23.56 -21.50 0.03
C THR A 90 -22.64 -22.11 -1.02
N ASP A 91 -23.20 -22.55 -2.16
CA ASP A 91 -22.45 -23.12 -3.29
C ASP A 91 -22.06 -22.08 -4.35
N ILE A 92 -22.49 -20.82 -4.19
CA ILE A 92 -22.16 -19.75 -5.13
C ILE A 92 -20.70 -19.38 -4.93
N THR A 93 -19.86 -19.79 -5.87
CA THR A 93 -18.44 -19.45 -5.90
C THR A 93 -18.13 -18.63 -7.14
N HIS A 94 -17.34 -17.58 -6.98
CA HIS A 94 -16.85 -16.83 -8.14
C HIS A 94 -15.54 -17.45 -8.63
N ALA A 95 -15.33 -17.52 -9.95
CA ALA A 95 -14.11 -18.12 -10.51
C ALA A 95 -12.82 -17.42 -10.01
N GLN A 96 -12.89 -16.11 -9.73
CA GLN A 96 -11.78 -15.32 -9.19
C GLN A 96 -11.52 -15.57 -7.69
N GLU A 97 -12.42 -16.26 -6.99
CA GLU A 97 -12.25 -16.58 -5.57
C GLU A 97 -11.22 -17.70 -5.34
N LYS A 98 -10.97 -18.52 -6.37
CA LYS A 98 -10.05 -19.68 -6.33
C LYS A 98 -8.57 -19.30 -6.39
N GLN A 99 -8.22 -18.09 -6.81
CA GLN A 99 -6.83 -17.68 -6.99
C GLN A 99 -6.57 -16.30 -6.37
N ARG A 100 -5.56 -16.23 -5.50
CA ARG A 100 -4.99 -14.98 -5.02
C ARG A 100 -3.61 -14.82 -5.65
N THR A 101 -3.42 -13.73 -6.37
CA THR A 101 -2.23 -13.48 -7.21
C THR A 101 -1.11 -12.78 -6.46
N SER A 102 -1.44 -12.06 -5.38
CA SER A 102 -0.46 -11.36 -4.55
C SER A 102 -0.98 -11.13 -3.13
N LEU A 103 -0.06 -10.83 -2.22
CA LEU A 103 -0.39 -10.42 -0.85
C LEU A 103 -1.24 -9.14 -0.83
N SER A 104 -0.91 -8.15 -1.65
CA SER A 104 -1.68 -6.90 -1.71
C SER A 104 -3.13 -7.16 -2.09
N HIS A 105 -3.37 -8.05 -3.06
CA HIS A 105 -4.72 -8.45 -3.47
C HIS A 105 -5.43 -9.26 -2.36
N LEU A 106 -4.72 -10.11 -1.62
CA LEU A 106 -5.28 -10.82 -0.46
C LEU A 106 -5.77 -9.82 0.61
N LEU A 107 -4.95 -8.84 0.96
CA LEU A 107 -5.29 -7.86 2.00
C LEU A 107 -6.44 -6.96 1.55
N GLN A 108 -6.37 -6.40 0.34
CA GLN A 108 -7.43 -5.54 -0.21
C GLN A 108 -8.77 -6.27 -0.27
N ALA A 109 -8.80 -7.51 -0.76
CA ALA A 109 -10.04 -8.29 -0.83
C ALA A 109 -10.65 -8.53 0.57
N ASN A 110 -9.82 -8.72 1.60
CA ASN A 110 -10.32 -8.90 2.96
C ASN A 110 -10.77 -7.57 3.59
N PHE A 111 -10.11 -6.45 3.33
CA PHE A 111 -10.62 -5.13 3.73
C PHE A 111 -12.00 -4.85 3.13
N CYS A 112 -12.17 -5.03 1.81
CA CYS A 112 -13.46 -4.85 1.15
C CYS A 112 -14.55 -5.73 1.79
N ARG A 113 -14.26 -7.01 2.05
CA ARG A 113 -15.22 -7.93 2.70
C ARG A 113 -15.62 -7.49 4.11
N VAL A 114 -14.66 -7.00 4.89
CA VAL A 114 -14.94 -6.48 6.25
C VAL A 114 -15.81 -5.23 6.16
N GLU A 115 -15.51 -4.33 5.23
CA GLU A 115 -16.25 -3.08 5.03
C GLU A 115 -17.67 -3.31 4.53
N GLU A 116 -17.84 -4.23 3.57
CA GLU A 116 -19.14 -4.70 3.08
C GLU A 116 -19.96 -5.31 4.22
N ALA A 117 -19.35 -6.21 5.00
CA ALA A 117 -20.01 -6.86 6.14
C ALA A 117 -20.43 -5.82 7.19
N LEU A 118 -19.55 -4.88 7.55
CA LEU A 118 -19.88 -3.79 8.47
C LEU A 118 -20.96 -2.86 7.92
N ARG A 119 -21.05 -2.67 6.60
CA ARG A 119 -22.12 -1.89 5.96
C ARG A 119 -23.46 -2.62 6.08
N VAL A 120 -23.49 -3.94 5.91
CA VAL A 120 -24.70 -4.75 6.13
C VAL A 120 -25.12 -4.68 7.59
N LEU A 121 -24.18 -4.84 8.53
CA LEU A 121 -24.45 -4.74 9.97
C LEU A 121 -24.94 -3.35 10.39
N GLU A 122 -24.40 -2.29 9.79
CA GLU A 122 -24.86 -0.92 10.03
C GLU A 122 -26.34 -0.73 9.66
N GLU A 123 -26.78 -1.27 8.51
CA GLU A 123 -28.15 -1.07 8.03
C GLU A 123 -29.15 -2.05 8.67
N TYR A 124 -28.87 -3.35 8.65
CA TYR A 124 -29.74 -4.35 9.28
C TYR A 124 -29.73 -4.26 10.80
N GLY A 125 -28.63 -3.82 11.41
CA GLY A 125 -28.53 -3.63 12.85
C GLY A 125 -29.56 -2.66 13.38
N LYS A 126 -29.98 -1.66 12.60
CA LYS A 126 -31.04 -0.70 12.97
C LYS A 126 -32.41 -1.37 13.18
N LEU A 127 -32.65 -2.52 12.56
CA LEU A 127 -33.87 -3.32 12.74
C LEU A 127 -33.82 -4.20 14.00
N TYR A 128 -32.61 -4.48 14.50
CA TYR A 128 -32.39 -5.31 15.68
C TYR A 128 -32.19 -4.45 16.94
N ARG A 129 -31.19 -3.55 16.94
CA ARG A 129 -30.94 -2.58 17.99
C ARG A 129 -30.36 -1.27 17.44
N VAL A 130 -30.92 -0.14 17.86
CA VAL A 130 -30.54 1.20 17.39
C VAL A 130 -29.06 1.51 17.63
N ASP A 131 -28.49 1.05 18.75
CA ASP A 131 -27.08 1.26 19.12
C ASP A 131 -26.10 0.47 18.26
N MET A 132 -26.52 -0.68 17.71
CA MET A 132 -25.69 -1.50 16.82
C MET A 132 -25.35 -0.79 15.51
N GLY A 133 -26.34 -0.11 14.91
CA GLY A 133 -26.14 0.60 13.64
C GLY A 133 -25.04 1.67 13.74
N GLU A 134 -25.09 2.52 14.78
CA GLU A 134 -24.08 3.55 15.00
C GLU A 134 -22.71 2.93 15.34
N ALA A 135 -22.67 1.88 16.16
CA ALA A 135 -21.42 1.20 16.47
C ALA A 135 -20.74 0.60 15.23
N CYS A 136 -21.50 -0.10 14.37
CA CYS A 136 -20.98 -0.67 13.13
C CYS A 136 -20.49 0.39 12.14
N LYS A 137 -21.14 1.55 12.08
CA LYS A 137 -20.67 2.71 11.31
C LYS A 137 -19.31 3.20 11.81
N GLN A 138 -19.14 3.37 13.12
CA GLN A 138 -17.85 3.79 13.70
C GLN A 138 -16.75 2.75 13.47
N LEU A 139 -17.07 1.46 13.62
CA LEU A 139 -16.13 0.37 13.32
C LEU A 139 -15.71 0.39 11.85
N ARG A 140 -16.63 0.66 10.93
CA ARG A 140 -16.33 0.77 9.49
C ARG A 140 -15.33 1.90 9.19
N TYR A 141 -15.48 3.06 9.83
CA TYR A 141 -14.51 4.15 9.68
C TYR A 141 -13.13 3.84 10.26
N GLN A 142 -13.08 3.09 11.36
CA GLN A 142 -11.81 2.60 11.90
C GLN A 142 -11.14 1.60 10.98
N VAL A 143 -11.91 0.74 10.29
CA VAL A 143 -11.40 -0.17 9.26
C VAL A 143 -10.81 0.59 8.06
N TYR A 144 -11.48 1.66 7.57
CA TYR A 144 -10.90 2.51 6.52
C TYR A 144 -9.57 3.15 6.94
N THR A 145 -9.50 3.57 8.20
CA THR A 145 -8.27 4.15 8.75
C THR A 145 -7.17 3.09 8.83
N LEU A 146 -7.50 1.88 9.28
CA LEU A 146 -6.57 0.76 9.36
C LEU A 146 -6.05 0.35 7.97
N GLU A 147 -6.92 0.26 6.95
CA GLU A 147 -6.51 -0.04 5.57
C GLU A 147 -5.51 0.99 5.06
N SER A 148 -5.87 2.27 5.20
CA SER A 148 -5.05 3.42 4.82
C SER A 148 -3.65 3.38 5.47
N GLU A 149 -3.60 3.17 6.80
CA GLU A 149 -2.36 3.05 7.55
C GLU A 149 -1.51 1.86 7.10
N LEU A 150 -2.12 0.69 6.89
CA LEU A 150 -1.43 -0.54 6.50
C LEU A 150 -0.79 -0.40 5.12
N MET A 151 -1.52 0.16 4.15
CA MET A 151 -0.99 0.41 2.81
C MET A 151 0.16 1.43 2.83
N GLY A 152 0.04 2.49 3.62
CA GLY A 152 1.11 3.46 3.83
C GLY A 152 2.35 2.84 4.47
N PHE A 153 2.17 1.96 5.46
CA PHE A 153 3.27 1.24 6.10
C PHE A 153 4.00 0.34 5.11
N HIS A 154 3.27 -0.45 4.30
CA HIS A 154 3.88 -1.38 3.35
C HIS A 154 4.80 -0.68 2.35
N ARG A 155 4.36 0.46 1.80
CA ARG A 155 5.20 1.28 0.90
C ARG A 155 6.47 1.78 1.59
N ARG A 156 6.35 2.31 2.80
CA ARG A 156 7.50 2.79 3.59
C ARG A 156 8.45 1.65 3.93
N HIS A 157 7.93 0.51 4.34
CA HIS A 157 8.74 -0.67 4.64
C HIS A 157 9.57 -1.12 3.42
N LYS A 158 8.96 -1.20 2.23
CA LYS A 158 9.68 -1.48 0.98
C LYS A 158 10.76 -0.43 0.68
N LEU A 159 10.46 0.85 0.88
CA LEU A 159 11.42 1.95 0.68
C LEU A 159 12.63 1.81 1.63
N HIS A 160 12.39 1.45 2.89
CA HIS A 160 13.47 1.20 3.85
C HIS A 160 14.35 0.00 3.47
N GLN A 161 13.77 -1.03 2.84
CA GLN A 161 14.49 -2.21 2.38
C GLN A 161 15.22 -2.02 1.04
N ALA A 162 14.75 -1.10 0.19
CA ALA A 162 15.37 -0.85 -1.11
C ALA A 162 16.79 -0.29 -0.97
N GLN A 163 17.77 -0.99 -1.55
CA GLN A 163 19.17 -0.55 -1.57
C GLN A 163 19.58 0.05 -2.92
N LEU A 164 18.98 -0.43 -4.00
CA LEU A 164 19.26 0.03 -5.35
C LEU A 164 18.02 0.72 -5.93
N TYR A 165 18.22 1.91 -6.45
CA TYR A 165 17.19 2.75 -7.04
C TYR A 165 17.52 3.06 -8.51
N LEU A 166 16.71 2.59 -9.45
CA LEU A 166 16.86 2.95 -10.86
C LEU A 166 16.09 4.24 -11.15
N VAL A 167 16.76 5.23 -11.72
CA VAL A 167 16.10 6.39 -12.33
C VAL A 167 16.17 6.23 -13.86
N THR A 168 15.03 6.17 -14.53
CA THR A 168 14.99 5.93 -15.97
C THR A 168 15.53 7.11 -16.77
N SER A 169 15.96 6.82 -17.99
CA SER A 169 16.24 7.81 -19.04
C SER A 169 15.64 7.32 -20.35
N PRO A 170 15.41 8.19 -21.35
CA PRO A 170 14.96 7.76 -22.67
C PRO A 170 15.85 6.63 -23.22
N HIS A 171 15.21 5.53 -23.63
CA HIS A 171 15.86 4.33 -24.14
C HIS A 171 14.89 3.57 -25.04
N ALA A 172 15.37 3.04 -26.17
CA ALA A 172 14.51 2.35 -27.13
C ALA A 172 13.84 1.10 -26.52
N ASN A 173 14.56 0.38 -25.67
CA ASN A 173 14.11 -0.84 -24.99
C ASN A 173 13.85 -0.56 -23.50
N LEU A 174 13.12 0.51 -23.19
CA LEU A 174 12.92 0.97 -21.81
C LEU A 174 12.32 -0.13 -20.92
N PHE A 175 11.27 -0.79 -21.39
CA PHE A 175 10.55 -1.78 -20.59
C PHE A 175 11.39 -3.02 -20.34
N GLU A 176 12.12 -3.50 -21.36
CA GLU A 176 12.98 -4.68 -21.28
C GLU A 176 14.14 -4.45 -20.31
N VAL A 177 14.75 -3.25 -20.34
CA VAL A 177 15.84 -2.89 -19.41
C VAL A 177 15.34 -2.79 -17.98
N VAL A 178 14.18 -2.17 -17.75
CA VAL A 178 13.57 -2.08 -16.41
C VAL A 178 13.19 -3.46 -15.89
N GLU A 179 12.54 -4.30 -16.71
CA GLU A 179 12.19 -5.67 -16.36
C GLU A 179 13.43 -6.50 -16.00
N ALA A 180 14.48 -6.43 -16.81
CA ALA A 180 15.74 -7.13 -16.55
C ALA A 180 16.38 -6.68 -15.22
N ALA A 181 16.33 -5.38 -14.89
CA ALA A 181 16.81 -4.88 -13.61
C ALA A 181 15.94 -5.36 -12.42
N LEU A 182 14.61 -5.40 -12.58
CA LEU A 182 13.68 -5.95 -11.60
C LEU A 182 13.92 -7.44 -11.34
N GLN A 183 14.16 -8.22 -12.39
CA GLN A 183 14.57 -9.63 -12.30
C GLN A 183 15.93 -9.79 -11.59
N GLY A 184 16.80 -8.79 -11.70
CA GLY A 184 18.07 -8.70 -10.95
C GLY A 184 17.92 -8.37 -9.47
N GLY A 185 16.69 -8.15 -8.98
CA GLY A 185 16.39 -7.87 -7.57
C GLY A 185 16.20 -6.40 -7.24
N LEU A 186 16.16 -5.51 -8.23
CA LEU A 186 15.81 -4.10 -8.03
C LEU A 186 14.39 -3.96 -7.44
N LYS A 187 14.21 -3.07 -6.45
CA LYS A 187 12.91 -2.87 -5.76
C LYS A 187 12.37 -1.45 -5.78
N LEU A 188 13.04 -0.52 -6.48
CA LEU A 188 12.61 0.87 -6.58
C LEU A 188 12.98 1.43 -7.96
N VAL A 189 11.99 1.93 -8.70
CA VAL A 189 12.14 2.52 -10.03
C VAL A 189 11.52 3.92 -10.06
N GLN A 190 12.22 4.89 -10.66
CA GLN A 190 11.72 6.24 -10.92
C GLN A 190 11.49 6.40 -12.41
N TYR A 191 10.25 6.69 -12.81
CA TYR A 191 9.99 7.15 -14.16
C TYR A 191 10.34 8.64 -14.28
N ARG A 192 11.34 8.92 -15.10
CA ARG A 192 11.81 10.28 -15.41
C ARG A 192 11.79 10.50 -16.92
N ALA A 193 10.80 11.26 -17.38
CA ALA A 193 10.67 11.75 -18.74
C ALA A 193 10.45 13.27 -18.72
N LYS A 194 11.40 14.02 -19.28
CA LYS A 194 11.34 15.50 -19.31
C LYS A 194 10.80 16.07 -20.61
N ASP A 195 10.99 15.35 -21.70
CA ASP A 195 10.79 15.86 -23.05
C ASP A 195 9.58 15.23 -23.78
N ASP A 196 8.96 14.20 -23.19
CA ASP A 196 7.76 13.53 -23.74
C ASP A 196 6.50 14.38 -23.55
N ASP A 197 5.49 14.19 -24.41
CA ASP A 197 4.15 14.74 -24.19
C ASP A 197 3.37 13.99 -23.09
N ASP A 198 2.30 14.58 -22.56
CA ASP A 198 1.57 14.04 -21.41
C ASP A 198 0.87 12.69 -21.71
N LEU A 199 0.43 12.44 -22.94
CA LEU A 199 -0.21 11.17 -23.30
C LEU A 199 0.81 10.04 -23.36
N THR A 200 1.97 10.30 -23.97
CA THR A 200 3.11 9.37 -23.97
C THR A 200 3.60 9.08 -22.56
N ARG A 201 3.69 10.11 -21.70
CA ARG A 201 4.06 9.93 -20.28
C ARG A 201 3.07 9.07 -19.53
N PHE A 202 1.76 9.29 -19.75
CA PHE A 202 0.71 8.52 -19.10
C PHE A 202 0.80 7.04 -19.47
N HIS A 203 0.85 6.72 -20.78
CA HIS A 203 0.89 5.32 -21.23
C HIS A 203 2.18 4.62 -20.78
N THR A 204 3.33 5.29 -20.89
CA THR A 204 4.61 4.74 -20.44
C THR A 204 4.64 4.55 -18.93
N GLY A 205 4.19 5.56 -18.18
CA GLY A 205 4.12 5.51 -16.72
C GLY A 205 3.21 4.40 -16.22
N LYS A 206 2.03 4.23 -16.83
CA LYS A 206 1.10 3.15 -16.47
C LYS A 206 1.69 1.77 -16.70
N ARG A 207 2.32 1.55 -17.86
CA ARG A 207 2.96 0.26 -18.17
C ARG A 207 4.15 -0.03 -17.25
N LEU A 208 4.97 0.97 -16.90
CA LEU A 208 6.06 0.80 -15.94
C LEU A 208 5.55 0.53 -14.52
N GLN A 209 4.45 1.17 -14.10
CA GLN A 209 3.83 0.94 -12.80
C GLN A 209 3.34 -0.51 -12.69
N ASP A 210 2.58 -1.00 -13.68
CA ASP A 210 2.10 -2.39 -13.70
C ASP A 210 3.28 -3.38 -13.65
N LEU A 211 4.33 -3.13 -14.44
CA LEU A 211 5.55 -3.94 -14.45
C LEU A 211 6.26 -3.95 -13.08
N CYS A 212 6.41 -2.80 -12.42
CA CYS A 212 7.03 -2.74 -11.09
C CYS A 212 6.23 -3.54 -10.06
N HIS A 213 4.89 -3.41 -10.07
CA HIS A 213 4.02 -4.10 -9.12
C HIS A 213 4.01 -5.62 -9.32
N GLN A 214 4.11 -6.11 -10.57
CA GLN A 214 4.29 -7.54 -10.87
C GLN A 214 5.57 -8.12 -10.24
N HIS A 215 6.61 -7.29 -10.08
CA HIS A 215 7.89 -7.67 -9.46
C HIS A 215 8.01 -7.26 -7.98
N ASP A 216 6.90 -6.87 -7.35
CA ASP A 216 6.84 -6.40 -5.97
C ASP A 216 7.73 -5.15 -5.68
N ALA A 217 8.02 -4.36 -6.70
CA ALA A 217 8.84 -3.14 -6.62
C ALA A 217 7.99 -1.87 -6.51
N LEU A 218 8.58 -0.83 -5.92
CA LEU A 218 7.98 0.50 -5.83
C LEU A 218 8.18 1.30 -7.13
N PHE A 219 7.14 2.01 -7.54
CA PHE A 219 7.16 2.90 -8.69
C PHE A 219 6.96 4.36 -8.30
N ILE A 220 7.93 5.21 -8.63
CA ILE A 220 7.96 6.64 -8.31
C ILE A 220 7.93 7.47 -9.58
N VAL A 221 7.14 8.54 -9.61
CA VAL A 221 7.14 9.50 -10.73
C VAL A 221 8.00 10.72 -10.39
N ASN A 222 8.85 11.12 -11.32
CA ASN A 222 9.68 12.32 -11.17
C ASN A 222 8.87 13.60 -11.43
N ASP A 223 8.99 14.60 -10.55
CA ASP A 223 8.48 15.98 -10.61
C ASP A 223 6.92 16.12 -10.65
N ARG A 224 6.22 15.31 -11.44
CA ARG A 224 4.79 15.43 -11.78
C ARG A 224 3.87 14.70 -10.79
N VAL A 225 3.31 15.43 -9.83
CA VAL A 225 2.34 14.93 -8.83
C VAL A 225 1.03 14.48 -9.47
N ASP A 226 0.55 15.22 -10.47
CA ASP A 226 -0.64 14.91 -11.25
C ASP A 226 -0.49 13.59 -12.04
N LEU A 227 0.66 13.38 -12.68
CA LEU A 227 0.94 12.12 -13.40
C LEU A 227 1.02 10.95 -12.41
N ALA A 228 1.63 11.15 -11.24
CA ALA A 228 1.70 10.14 -10.19
C ALA A 228 0.31 9.67 -9.74
N LEU A 229 -0.65 10.60 -9.61
CA LEU A 229 -2.04 10.28 -9.33
C LEU A 229 -2.70 9.55 -10.49
N ALA A 230 -2.51 10.02 -11.72
CA ALA A 230 -3.14 9.46 -12.91
C ALA A 230 -2.75 8.00 -13.17
N VAL A 231 -1.49 7.63 -12.89
CA VAL A 231 -0.98 6.26 -13.10
C VAL A 231 -1.02 5.39 -11.83
N ASP A 232 -1.55 5.91 -10.72
CA ASP A 232 -1.52 5.30 -9.39
C ASP A 232 -0.11 4.87 -8.92
N ALA A 233 0.85 5.78 -9.05
CA ALA A 233 2.20 5.57 -8.56
C ALA A 233 2.26 5.47 -7.03
N ASP A 234 3.29 4.78 -6.52
CA ASP A 234 3.54 4.67 -5.07
C ASP A 234 4.01 5.99 -4.47
N GLY A 235 4.48 6.93 -5.29
CA GLY A 235 4.94 8.22 -4.84
C GLY A 235 5.57 9.10 -5.92
N VAL A 236 6.15 10.20 -5.46
CA VAL A 236 6.87 11.17 -6.30
C VAL A 236 8.29 11.42 -5.80
N HIS A 237 9.16 11.86 -6.69
CA HIS A 237 10.44 12.46 -6.34
C HIS A 237 10.48 13.90 -6.85
N LEU A 238 10.80 14.85 -5.98
CA LEU A 238 10.75 16.28 -6.27
C LEU A 238 12.16 16.89 -6.17
N GLY A 239 12.50 17.75 -7.11
CA GLY A 239 13.66 18.63 -7.08
C GLY A 239 13.39 19.93 -6.32
N GLN A 240 14.44 20.73 -6.11
CA GLN A 240 14.38 21.95 -5.31
C GLN A 240 13.44 23.02 -5.89
N GLN A 241 13.25 23.02 -7.21
CA GLN A 241 12.41 23.97 -7.94
C GLN A 241 10.99 23.42 -8.24
N ASP A 242 10.70 22.19 -7.83
CA ASP A 242 9.40 21.56 -8.05
C ASP A 242 8.44 21.87 -6.90
N MET A 243 7.22 21.31 -6.98
CA MET A 243 6.16 21.50 -5.98
C MET A 243 6.69 21.30 -4.53
N PRO A 244 6.29 22.16 -3.57
CA PRO A 244 6.64 21.94 -2.17
C PRO A 244 6.07 20.63 -1.62
N ILE A 245 6.80 19.97 -0.72
CA ILE A 245 6.40 18.68 -0.14
C ILE A 245 5.01 18.77 0.52
N ALA A 246 4.74 19.86 1.24
CA ALA A 246 3.45 20.07 1.91
C ALA A 246 2.27 20.05 0.92
N ILE A 247 2.43 20.67 -0.26
CA ILE A 247 1.39 20.69 -1.29
C ILE A 247 1.27 19.33 -1.97
N ALA A 248 2.41 18.69 -2.29
CA ALA A 248 2.40 17.33 -2.84
C ALA A 248 1.69 16.35 -1.89
N ARG A 249 1.91 16.47 -0.58
CA ARG A 249 1.24 15.65 0.45
C ARG A 249 -0.27 15.87 0.50
N GLN A 250 -0.72 17.12 0.35
CA GLN A 250 -2.15 17.44 0.29
C GLN A 250 -2.83 16.77 -0.92
N LEU A 251 -2.17 16.73 -2.07
CA LEU A 251 -2.70 16.12 -3.29
C LEU A 251 -2.61 14.58 -3.28
N LEU A 252 -1.50 14.03 -2.80
CA LEU A 252 -1.23 12.59 -2.85
C LEU A 252 -1.88 11.82 -1.70
N GLY A 253 -2.23 12.52 -0.62
CA GLY A 253 -2.67 11.93 0.64
C GLY A 253 -1.50 11.46 1.53
N PRO A 254 -1.82 10.92 2.72
CA PRO A 254 -0.82 10.62 3.75
C PRO A 254 0.07 9.41 3.46
N ASN A 255 -0.29 8.56 2.48
CA ASN A 255 0.29 7.22 2.34
C ASN A 255 1.22 7.01 1.14
N ARG A 256 1.26 7.94 0.19
CA ARG A 256 2.21 7.86 -0.94
C ARG A 256 3.57 8.39 -0.51
N ILE A 257 4.62 7.91 -1.15
CA ILE A 257 5.99 8.30 -0.85
C ILE A 257 6.29 9.67 -1.47
N VAL A 258 6.96 10.56 -0.75
CA VAL A 258 7.49 11.82 -1.29
C VAL A 258 8.98 11.89 -1.04
N GLY A 259 9.76 11.80 -2.11
CA GLY A 259 11.21 11.97 -2.10
C GLY A 259 11.65 13.38 -2.45
N ARG A 260 12.80 13.81 -1.93
CA ARG A 260 13.40 15.12 -2.25
C ARG A 260 14.86 14.99 -2.69
N SER A 261 15.22 15.63 -3.80
CA SER A 261 16.63 15.80 -4.18
C SER A 261 17.30 16.84 -3.28
N THR A 262 18.51 16.55 -2.82
CA THR A 262 19.31 17.42 -1.96
C THR A 262 20.76 17.44 -2.43
N THR A 263 21.39 18.61 -2.38
CA THR A 263 22.74 18.84 -2.92
C THR A 263 23.74 19.36 -1.89
N ASN A 264 23.28 19.64 -0.66
CA ASN A 264 24.09 20.15 0.44
C ASN A 264 23.38 19.92 1.80
N PRO A 265 24.11 20.04 2.93
CA PRO A 265 23.55 19.86 4.28
C PRO A 265 22.28 20.67 4.58
N ASP A 266 22.19 21.92 4.13
CA ASP A 266 21.05 22.79 4.40
C ASP A 266 19.79 22.33 3.65
N GLU A 267 19.94 21.87 2.41
CA GLU A 267 18.86 21.24 1.65
C GLU A 267 18.39 19.93 2.30
N MET A 268 19.30 19.13 2.85
CA MET A 268 18.93 17.94 3.61
C MET A 268 18.12 18.29 4.84
N ALA A 269 18.62 19.19 5.69
CA ALA A 269 17.94 19.61 6.90
C ALA A 269 16.51 20.11 6.60
N ARG A 270 16.35 20.94 5.56
CA ARG A 270 15.04 21.40 5.09
C ARG A 270 14.15 20.25 4.62
N ALA A 271 14.66 19.32 3.81
CA ALA A 271 13.87 18.18 3.34
C ALA A 271 13.37 17.28 4.48
N LEU A 272 14.20 17.08 5.52
CA LEU A 272 13.81 16.34 6.73
C LEU A 272 12.71 17.09 7.50
N GLN A 273 12.86 18.40 7.70
CA GLN A 273 11.88 19.23 8.40
C GLN A 273 10.54 19.29 7.64
N GLU A 274 10.57 19.30 6.32
CA GLU A 274 9.39 19.30 5.45
C GLU A 274 8.68 17.93 5.39
N GLY A 275 9.27 16.87 5.98
CA GLY A 275 8.67 15.54 6.05
C GLY A 275 8.82 14.71 4.78
N ALA A 276 9.97 14.81 4.10
CA ALA A 276 10.33 13.88 3.03
C ALA A 276 10.40 12.43 3.57
N ASP A 277 9.82 11.47 2.85
CA ASP A 277 9.93 10.04 3.22
C ASP A 277 11.32 9.47 2.89
N TYR A 278 12.03 10.06 1.93
CA TYR A 278 13.44 9.78 1.62
C TYR A 278 14.10 10.94 0.87
N ILE A 279 15.43 10.91 0.78
CA ILE A 279 16.20 11.93 0.04
C ILE A 279 17.17 11.33 -0.99
N GLY A 280 17.33 12.02 -2.11
CA GLY A 280 18.44 11.80 -3.03
C GLY A 280 19.61 12.70 -2.64
N VAL A 281 20.79 12.13 -2.40
CA VAL A 281 21.97 12.83 -1.91
C VAL A 281 23.00 12.89 -3.03
N GLY A 282 23.16 14.06 -3.64
CA GLY A 282 24.09 14.23 -4.76
C GLY A 282 23.91 15.53 -5.54
N PRO A 283 24.61 15.71 -6.66
CA PRO A 283 25.40 14.70 -7.35
C PRO A 283 26.73 14.37 -6.64
N VAL A 284 27.07 13.08 -6.51
CA VAL A 284 28.36 12.64 -5.92
C VAL A 284 29.53 13.02 -6.81
N TYR A 285 29.41 12.75 -8.11
CA TYR A 285 30.39 13.13 -9.13
C TYR A 285 29.72 14.03 -10.17
N GLU A 286 30.51 14.76 -10.95
CA GLU A 286 29.96 15.58 -12.03
C GLU A 286 29.13 14.72 -13.01
N THR A 287 28.01 15.30 -13.46
CA THR A 287 27.07 14.57 -14.31
C THR A 287 26.82 15.36 -15.59
N PRO A 288 26.86 14.71 -16.77
CA PRO A 288 26.40 15.34 -18.01
C PRO A 288 24.89 15.65 -18.01
N THR A 289 24.13 15.01 -17.10
CA THR A 289 22.65 15.06 -17.05
C THR A 289 22.11 16.35 -16.42
N LYS A 290 22.95 17.13 -15.73
CA LYS A 290 22.66 18.46 -15.17
C LYS A 290 23.93 19.34 -15.30
N PRO A 291 24.25 19.84 -16.51
CA PRO A 291 25.45 20.65 -16.73
C PRO A 291 25.43 21.92 -15.86
N GLY A 292 26.55 22.23 -15.20
CA GLY A 292 26.75 23.46 -14.41
C GLY A 292 26.56 23.34 -12.89
N LYS A 293 26.17 22.17 -12.35
CA LYS A 293 26.20 21.93 -10.89
C LYS A 293 27.50 21.24 -10.49
N ALA A 294 28.29 21.90 -9.63
CA ALA A 294 29.46 21.28 -9.01
C ALA A 294 29.04 20.01 -8.25
N ALA A 295 29.90 18.99 -8.30
CA ALA A 295 29.70 17.78 -7.52
C ALA A 295 29.72 18.11 -6.02
N ALA A 296 28.76 17.60 -5.26
CA ALA A 296 28.76 17.70 -3.80
C ALA A 296 29.85 16.84 -3.16
N GLY A 297 30.34 15.84 -3.90
CA GLY A 297 31.45 14.99 -3.50
C GLY A 297 31.10 13.99 -2.40
N LEU A 298 32.12 13.25 -1.95
CA LEU A 298 31.98 12.24 -0.90
C LEU A 298 31.78 12.84 0.49
N ASP A 299 32.14 14.11 0.71
CA ASP A 299 31.92 14.78 2.00
C ASP A 299 30.44 14.94 2.32
N TYR A 300 29.62 15.24 1.30
CA TYR A 300 28.18 15.30 1.50
C TYR A 300 27.57 13.92 1.78
N ILE A 301 28.11 12.85 1.19
CA ILE A 301 27.73 11.46 1.51
C ILE A 301 28.04 11.15 2.98
N ARG A 302 29.24 11.49 3.45
CA ARG A 302 29.62 11.33 4.87
C ARG A 302 28.69 12.12 5.77
N HIS A 303 28.34 13.35 5.42
CA HIS A 303 27.41 14.15 6.19
C HIS A 303 26.03 13.49 6.29
N ALA A 304 25.46 13.02 5.18
CA ALA A 304 24.18 12.32 5.15
C ALA A 304 24.20 11.03 5.98
N ALA A 305 25.30 10.28 5.94
CA ALA A 305 25.46 9.06 6.74
C ALA A 305 25.38 9.30 8.25
N HIS A 306 25.77 10.48 8.74
CA HIS A 306 25.75 10.81 10.17
C HIS A 306 24.45 11.50 10.61
N HIS A 307 23.72 12.16 9.71
CA HIS A 307 22.63 13.07 10.10
C HIS A 307 21.26 12.73 9.50
N SER A 308 21.19 11.89 8.46
CA SER A 308 19.89 11.55 7.86
C SER A 308 19.08 10.61 8.76
N THR A 309 17.86 11.01 9.09
CA THR A 309 16.90 10.21 9.86
C THR A 309 15.94 9.40 8.99
N VAL A 310 15.94 9.65 7.69
CA VAL A 310 15.14 8.94 6.68
C VAL A 310 16.05 8.16 5.72
N PRO A 311 15.53 7.16 4.98
CA PRO A 311 16.28 6.52 3.90
C PRO A 311 16.85 7.57 2.93
N TRP A 312 18.06 7.34 2.47
CA TRP A 312 18.72 8.22 1.51
C TRP A 312 19.49 7.41 0.48
N PHE A 313 19.55 7.93 -0.74
CA PHE A 313 20.21 7.28 -1.88
C PHE A 313 21.30 8.20 -2.43
N ALA A 314 22.54 7.75 -2.41
CA ALA A 314 23.62 8.46 -3.09
C ALA A 314 23.39 8.43 -4.60
N ILE A 315 23.41 9.60 -5.25
CA ILE A 315 23.10 9.73 -6.68
C ILE A 315 24.10 10.66 -7.38
N GLY A 316 24.32 10.45 -8.68
CA GLY A 316 25.14 11.34 -9.51
C GLY A 316 26.36 10.62 -10.05
N SER A 317 26.25 10.13 -11.30
CA SER A 317 27.30 9.38 -12.01
C SER A 317 27.85 8.16 -11.23
N VAL A 318 27.05 7.57 -10.33
CA VAL A 318 27.39 6.31 -9.65
C VAL A 318 27.28 5.15 -10.64
N ASN A 319 28.31 4.30 -10.69
CA ASN A 319 28.42 3.12 -11.54
C ASN A 319 29.24 2.01 -10.85
N THR A 320 29.43 0.88 -11.52
CA THR A 320 30.18 -0.26 -10.99
C THR A 320 31.62 0.06 -10.59
N ASP A 321 32.26 0.99 -11.28
CA ASP A 321 33.68 1.32 -11.10
C ASP A 321 33.92 2.20 -9.85
N ASN A 322 32.95 3.06 -9.52
CA ASN A 322 33.06 4.00 -8.41
C ASN A 322 32.16 3.68 -7.21
N LEU A 323 31.32 2.64 -7.32
CA LEU A 323 30.38 2.22 -6.27
C LEU A 323 31.09 1.98 -4.93
N LYS A 324 32.27 1.35 -4.96
CA LYS A 324 33.05 1.09 -3.74
C LYS A 324 33.38 2.37 -2.97
N ASN A 325 33.77 3.45 -3.66
CA ASN A 325 34.11 4.71 -3.00
C ASN A 325 32.88 5.35 -2.32
N VAL A 326 31.71 5.22 -2.94
CA VAL A 326 30.44 5.74 -2.40
C VAL A 326 30.02 4.93 -1.18
N ILE A 327 30.18 3.60 -1.24
CA ILE A 327 29.98 2.70 -0.10
C ILE A 327 30.96 3.06 1.02
N ASP A 328 32.25 3.19 0.75
CA ASP A 328 33.28 3.50 1.76
C ASP A 328 33.03 4.87 2.43
N ALA A 329 32.37 5.81 1.74
CA ALA A 329 31.93 7.09 2.29
C ALA A 329 30.67 7.01 3.19
N GLY A 330 30.03 5.84 3.30
CA GLY A 330 28.92 5.57 4.22
C GLY A 330 27.59 5.22 3.55
N ALA A 331 27.52 5.11 2.22
CA ALA A 331 26.27 4.76 1.55
C ALA A 331 25.92 3.27 1.69
N ASP A 332 24.73 2.99 2.20
CA ASP A 332 24.08 1.67 2.16
C ASP A 332 23.11 1.52 0.97
N ARG A 333 22.83 2.64 0.29
CA ARG A 333 21.88 2.71 -0.82
C ARG A 333 22.36 3.68 -1.90
N VAL A 334 22.12 3.35 -3.16
CA VAL A 334 22.50 4.18 -4.30
C VAL A 334 21.39 4.27 -5.32
N ALA A 335 21.32 5.41 -5.99
CA ALA A 335 20.50 5.59 -7.18
C ALA A 335 21.39 5.70 -8.42
N VAL A 336 21.01 4.97 -9.47
CA VAL A 336 21.75 4.88 -10.72
C VAL A 336 20.83 5.18 -11.91
N VAL A 337 21.43 5.73 -12.97
CA VAL A 337 20.76 5.96 -14.26
C VAL A 337 21.46 5.11 -15.32
N ARG A 338 22.57 5.63 -15.87
CA ARG A 338 23.32 5.04 -16.98
C ARG A 338 23.86 3.64 -16.66
N ALA A 339 24.29 3.41 -15.43
CA ALA A 339 24.90 2.13 -15.03
C ALA A 339 23.98 0.93 -15.32
N ILE A 340 22.66 1.11 -15.28
CA ILE A 340 21.69 0.06 -15.64
C ILE A 340 21.06 0.36 -17.00
N MET A 341 20.65 1.60 -17.26
CA MET A 341 19.97 1.96 -18.52
C MET A 341 20.82 1.71 -19.77
N GLN A 342 22.15 1.65 -19.64
CA GLN A 342 23.10 1.43 -20.72
C GLN A 342 23.96 0.16 -20.50
N ALA A 343 23.55 -0.72 -19.57
CA ALA A 343 24.27 -1.97 -19.34
C ALA A 343 24.00 -2.96 -20.48
N GLU A 344 25.03 -3.70 -20.89
CA GLU A 344 24.86 -4.86 -21.78
C GLU A 344 23.98 -5.94 -21.15
N ASN A 345 24.07 -6.10 -19.82
CA ASN A 345 23.23 -7.01 -19.05
C ASN A 345 22.69 -6.31 -17.77
N PRO A 346 21.51 -5.68 -17.84
CA PRO A 346 20.91 -4.97 -16.72
C PRO A 346 20.68 -5.85 -15.48
N THR A 347 20.34 -7.14 -15.67
CA THR A 347 20.14 -8.11 -14.58
C THR A 347 21.41 -8.32 -13.77
N LEU A 348 22.52 -8.65 -14.44
CA LEU A 348 23.81 -8.87 -13.78
C LEU A 348 24.33 -7.59 -13.12
N THR A 349 24.14 -6.43 -13.75
CA THR A 349 24.54 -5.15 -13.15
C THR A 349 23.74 -4.82 -11.89
N ALA A 350 22.44 -5.07 -11.88
CA ALA A 350 21.61 -4.90 -10.68
C ALA A 350 22.05 -5.83 -9.55
N GLN A 351 22.27 -7.13 -9.85
CA GLN A 351 22.75 -8.13 -8.89
C GLN A 351 24.12 -7.76 -8.31
N TYR A 352 25.05 -7.31 -9.16
CA TYR A 352 26.36 -6.85 -8.74
C TYR A 352 26.25 -5.68 -7.76
N CYS A 353 25.49 -4.64 -8.12
CA CYS A 353 25.30 -3.46 -7.25
C CYS A 353 24.71 -3.86 -5.89
N LEU A 354 23.66 -4.68 -5.88
CA LEU A 354 23.03 -5.16 -4.64
C LEU A 354 24.00 -5.97 -3.77
N THR A 355 24.79 -6.84 -4.38
CA THR A 355 25.80 -7.64 -3.66
C THR A 355 26.86 -6.76 -3.00
N GLN A 356 27.37 -5.74 -3.72
CA GLN A 356 28.34 -4.80 -3.16
C GLN A 356 27.76 -3.98 -2.00
N LEU A 357 26.52 -3.51 -2.13
CA LEU A 357 25.82 -2.74 -1.08
C LEU A 357 25.58 -3.58 0.18
N ALA A 358 25.13 -4.83 0.02
CA ALA A 358 24.95 -5.77 1.12
C ALA A 358 26.28 -6.05 1.86
N HIS A 359 27.35 -6.31 1.10
CA HIS A 359 28.68 -6.54 1.67
C HIS A 359 29.20 -5.32 2.44
N GLY A 360 29.08 -4.12 1.86
CA GLY A 360 29.49 -2.87 2.50
C GLY A 360 28.78 -2.62 3.83
N LYS A 361 27.47 -2.86 3.88
CA LYS A 361 26.65 -2.72 5.10
C LYS A 361 27.08 -3.71 6.18
N MET A 362 27.32 -4.98 5.81
CA MET A 362 27.80 -6.00 6.74
C MET A 362 29.16 -5.63 7.35
N MET A 363 30.11 -5.18 6.52
CA MET A 363 31.45 -4.80 6.96
C MET A 363 31.49 -3.57 7.87
N ARG A 364 30.51 -2.66 7.75
CA ARG A 364 30.36 -1.54 8.69
C ARG A 364 29.73 -1.95 10.01
N SER A 365 28.74 -2.84 9.96
CA SER A 365 28.03 -3.33 11.16
C SER A 365 28.90 -4.23 12.05
N SER A 366 29.98 -4.80 11.49
CA SER A 366 30.94 -5.64 12.20
C SER A 366 32.17 -4.89 12.73
N LYS A 367 32.30 -3.58 12.45
CA LYS A 367 33.35 -2.77 13.07
C LYS A 367 32.94 -2.46 14.52
N PRO A 368 33.77 -2.80 15.51
CA PRO A 368 33.47 -2.62 16.93
C PRO A 368 33.32 -1.16 17.34
#